data_AF-A0A290ZVB1-F1
#
_entry.id   AF-A0A290ZVB1-F1
#
_cell.length_a   1.000
_cell.length_b   1.000
_cell.length_c   1.000
_cell.angle_alpha   90.00
_cell.angle_beta   90.00
_cell.angle_gamma   90.00
#
_symmetry.space_group_name_H-M   'P 1'
#
loop_
_entity.id
_entity.type
_entity.pdbx_description
1 polymer ?
#
loop_
_entity_poly.entity_id
_entity_poly.type
_entity_poly.pdbx_seq_one_letter_code
_entity_poly.pdbx_strand_id
1 'polypeptide(L)'
;MSGVHQTISRLRELRLTSMAEAYSVQLQQPKLHQLSFDDRFGLLVEHEASERDSKKLKRLVRSAGFPESASLEDADYRASRDIDKGFIASLASCEWIRQQLNLIVLGATGVGKTWLACAFGSQACRQRLPATFFRASDLYQEIAVASHDGSLPKLKAGLIKPSLLIIDDFGLSEISSQAAQVLLDVVDRRMRTGSLLITSQFTTDQWHGFFPDPTLADAILDRVVHQAHRITLKGESMRKLQAKRKMPPA
;
A
#
# COMPACT_ATOMS: atom_id res chain seq x y z
N MET A 1 -33.25 5.58 34.24
CA MET A 1 -32.46 4.47 33.66
C MET A 1 -32.99 3.98 32.30
N SER A 2 -34.30 4.03 32.01
CA SER A 2 -34.86 3.60 30.71
C SER A 2 -34.36 4.40 29.50
N GLY A 3 -34.30 5.73 29.59
CA GLY A 3 -33.87 6.59 28.47
C GLY A 3 -32.41 6.37 28.04
N VAL A 4 -31.51 6.14 28.99
CA VAL A 4 -30.07 5.91 28.71
C VAL A 4 -29.86 4.61 27.94
N HIS A 5 -30.49 3.51 28.38
CA HIS A 5 -30.40 2.24 27.68
C HIS A 5 -31.02 2.31 26.28
N GLN A 6 -32.12 3.06 26.12
CA GLN A 6 -32.73 3.31 24.82
C GLN A 6 -31.79 4.10 23.88
N THR A 7 -31.13 5.15 24.37
CA THR A 7 -30.12 5.90 23.60
C THR A 7 -28.97 4.99 23.15
N ILE A 8 -28.42 4.17 24.05
CA ILE A 8 -27.32 3.23 23.73
C ILE A 8 -27.77 2.22 22.66
N SER A 9 -28.97 1.65 22.77
CA SER A 9 -29.53 0.74 21.77
C SER A 9 -29.66 1.43 20.41
N ARG A 10 -30.21 2.65 20.40
CA ARG A 10 -30.41 3.43 19.17
C ARG A 10 -29.09 3.81 18.51
N LEU A 11 -28.06 4.16 19.27
CA LEU A 11 -26.72 4.41 18.75
C LEU A 11 -26.15 3.17 18.03
N ARG A 12 -26.34 1.97 18.60
CA ARG A 12 -25.92 0.71 17.96
C ARG A 12 -26.69 0.42 16.67
N GLU A 13 -28.00 0.65 16.64
CA GLU A 13 -28.84 0.52 15.43
C GLU A 13 -28.36 1.46 14.30
N LEU A 14 -27.94 2.67 14.66
CA LEU A 14 -27.36 3.65 13.72
C LEU A 14 -25.90 3.35 13.33
N ARG A 15 -25.33 2.23 13.79
CA ARG A 15 -23.93 1.83 13.60
C ARG A 15 -22.93 2.80 14.24
N LEU A 16 -23.31 3.46 15.32
CA LEU A 16 -22.46 4.30 16.17
C LEU A 16 -22.02 3.53 17.43
N THR A 17 -21.48 2.33 17.21
CA THR A 17 -21.20 1.37 18.29
C THR A 17 -20.15 1.89 19.27
N SER A 18 -19.08 2.51 18.75
CA SER A 18 -17.99 3.05 19.57
C SER A 18 -18.42 4.31 20.31
N MET A 19 -19.36 5.08 19.75
CA MET A 19 -20.05 6.18 20.45
C MET A 19 -20.89 5.66 21.62
N ALA A 20 -21.61 4.56 21.42
CA ALA A 20 -22.45 3.95 22.46
C ALA A 20 -21.61 3.41 23.63
N GLU A 21 -20.45 2.83 23.34
CA GLU A 21 -19.46 2.40 24.32
C GLU A 21 -18.87 3.59 25.09
N ALA A 22 -18.42 4.63 24.39
CA ALA A 22 -17.90 5.84 25.00
C ALA A 22 -18.96 6.54 25.89
N TYR A 23 -20.23 6.54 25.48
CA TYR A 23 -21.32 7.08 26.29
C TYR A 23 -21.53 6.28 27.58
N SER A 24 -21.42 4.95 27.49
CA SER A 24 -21.45 4.08 28.67
C SER A 24 -20.29 4.35 29.63
N VAL A 25 -19.09 4.58 29.10
CA VAL A 25 -17.89 4.94 29.89
C VAL A 25 -18.07 6.30 30.57
N GLN A 26 -18.59 7.31 29.86
CA GLN A 26 -18.83 8.63 30.44
C GLN A 26 -19.77 8.56 31.65
N LEU A 27 -20.85 7.79 31.56
CA LEU A 27 -21.81 7.61 32.66
C LEU A 27 -21.20 6.98 33.92
N GLN A 28 -20.14 6.19 33.77
CA GLN A 28 -19.43 5.52 34.86
C GLN A 28 -18.28 6.35 35.43
N GLN A 29 -17.96 7.51 34.86
CA GLN A 29 -16.81 8.34 35.23
C GLN A 29 -17.26 9.73 35.72
N PRO A 30 -17.47 9.92 37.04
CA PRO A 30 -17.94 11.19 37.60
C PRO A 30 -17.08 12.42 37.26
N LYS A 31 -15.77 12.22 37.03
CA LYS A 31 -14.86 13.29 36.60
C LYS A 31 -15.24 13.90 35.25
N LEU A 32 -15.75 13.07 34.32
CA LEU A 32 -16.16 13.55 33.00
C LEU A 32 -17.43 14.41 33.07
N HIS A 33 -18.24 14.27 34.13
CA HIS A 33 -19.42 15.12 34.34
C HIS A 33 -19.08 16.58 34.70
N GLN A 34 -17.81 16.88 35.02
CA GLN A 34 -17.33 18.24 35.22
C GLN A 34 -17.11 19.00 33.91
N LEU A 35 -17.02 18.28 32.79
CA LEU A 35 -16.94 18.87 31.45
C LEU A 35 -18.32 19.36 31.00
N SER A 36 -18.32 20.35 30.11
CA SER A 36 -19.55 20.83 29.49
C SER A 36 -20.23 19.71 28.70
N PHE A 37 -21.53 19.88 28.39
CA PHE A 37 -22.22 18.93 27.51
C PHE A 37 -21.53 18.85 26.13
N ASP A 38 -21.15 19.99 25.56
CA ASP A 38 -20.54 20.06 24.24
C ASP A 38 -19.18 19.35 24.21
N ASP A 39 -18.35 19.51 25.24
CA ASP A 39 -17.07 18.80 25.34
C ASP A 39 -17.28 17.29 25.43
N ARG A 40 -18.22 16.85 26.28
CA ARG A 40 -18.55 15.43 26.40
C ARG A 40 -19.07 14.86 25.09
N PHE A 41 -19.97 15.57 24.42
CA PHE A 41 -20.51 15.15 23.13
C PHE A 41 -19.41 15.11 22.06
N GLY A 42 -18.52 16.09 22.03
CA GLY A 42 -17.34 16.12 21.17
C GLY A 42 -16.46 14.88 21.37
N LEU A 43 -16.17 14.49 22.61
CA LEU A 43 -15.42 13.27 22.93
C LEU A 43 -16.11 11.98 22.41
N LEU A 44 -17.44 11.91 22.46
CA LEU A 44 -18.19 10.77 21.92
C LEU A 44 -18.04 10.67 20.40
N VAL A 45 -18.18 11.79 19.70
CA VAL A 45 -18.05 11.86 18.23
C VAL A 45 -16.63 11.54 17.81
N GLU A 46 -15.62 12.09 18.49
CA GLU A 46 -14.21 11.85 18.20
C GLU A 46 -13.85 10.37 18.40
N HIS A 47 -14.34 9.73 19.47
CA HIS A 47 -14.11 8.31 19.70
C HIS A 47 -14.66 7.43 18.57
N GLU A 48 -15.89 7.71 18.10
CA GLU A 48 -16.48 6.99 16.96
C GLU A 48 -15.72 7.26 15.66
N ALA A 49 -15.33 8.51 15.39
CA ALA A 49 -14.57 8.89 14.20
C ALA A 49 -13.20 8.18 14.16
N SER A 50 -12.45 8.26 15.26
CA SER A 50 -11.15 7.61 15.43
C SER A 50 -11.23 6.08 15.29
N GLU A 51 -12.26 5.45 15.84
CA GLU A 51 -12.50 4.01 15.68
C GLU A 51 -12.83 3.62 14.24
N ARG A 52 -13.65 4.40 13.55
CA ARG A 52 -13.97 4.19 12.12
C ARG A 52 -12.75 4.31 11.24
N ASP A 53 -11.91 5.31 11.49
CA ASP A 53 -10.66 5.50 10.77
C ASP A 53 -9.69 4.35 11.00
N SER A 54 -9.54 3.92 12.26
CA SER A 54 -8.72 2.77 12.62
C SER A 54 -9.19 1.48 11.95
N LYS A 55 -10.51 1.22 11.93
CA LYS A 55 -11.11 0.06 11.25
C LYS A 55 -10.92 0.14 9.74
N LYS A 56 -11.08 1.32 9.14
CA LYS A 56 -10.85 1.54 7.71
C LYS A 56 -9.39 1.28 7.34
N LEU A 57 -8.44 1.82 8.09
CA LEU A 57 -7.01 1.60 7.87
C LEU A 57 -6.66 0.12 7.96
N LYS A 58 -7.06 -0.55 9.05
CA LYS A 58 -6.84 -2.01 9.23
C LYS A 58 -7.40 -2.81 8.06
N ARG A 59 -8.59 -2.44 7.57
CA ARG A 59 -9.19 -3.10 6.40
C ARG A 59 -8.38 -2.86 5.13
N LEU A 60 -7.94 -1.63 4.86
CA LEU A 60 -7.14 -1.29 3.68
C LEU A 60 -5.80 -2.05 3.67
N VAL A 61 -5.07 -2.02 4.79
CA VAL A 61 -3.79 -2.74 4.94
C VAL A 61 -3.99 -4.25 4.76
N ARG A 62 -5.04 -4.82 5.37
CA ARG A 62 -5.36 -6.25 5.22
C ARG A 62 -5.71 -6.61 3.77
N SER A 63 -6.51 -5.78 3.09
CA SER A 63 -6.89 -6.02 1.70
C SER A 63 -5.74 -5.83 0.71
N ALA A 64 -4.72 -5.07 1.10
CA ALA A 64 -3.57 -4.80 0.24
C ALA A 64 -2.66 -6.02 0.06
N GLY A 65 -2.65 -6.95 1.02
CA GLY A 65 -1.89 -8.20 0.91
C GLY A 65 -0.38 -8.03 1.06
N PHE A 66 0.10 -7.04 1.82
CA PHE A 66 1.54 -6.83 2.02
C PHE A 66 2.20 -8.05 2.68
N PRO A 67 3.34 -8.55 2.16
CA PRO A 67 4.03 -9.71 2.72
C PRO A 67 4.75 -9.40 4.05
N GLU A 68 5.04 -8.13 4.33
CA GLU A 68 5.69 -7.71 5.57
C GLU A 68 5.11 -6.39 6.09
N SER A 69 5.12 -6.21 7.40
CA SER A 69 4.73 -4.96 8.05
C SER A 69 5.90 -3.98 7.95
N ALA A 70 5.70 -2.89 7.21
CA ALA A 70 6.72 -1.89 6.95
C ALA A 70 6.16 -0.46 7.08
N SER A 71 7.00 0.44 7.59
CA SER A 71 6.66 1.82 7.92
C SER A 71 7.77 2.75 7.45
N LEU A 72 7.46 3.88 6.81
CA LEU A 72 8.49 4.81 6.31
C LEU A 72 9.32 5.43 7.44
N GLU A 73 8.75 5.52 8.65
CA GLU A 73 9.40 5.99 9.86
C GLU A 73 10.54 5.07 10.32
N ASP A 74 10.45 3.78 10.01
CA ASP A 74 11.46 2.76 10.34
C ASP A 74 12.54 2.63 9.25
N ALA A 75 12.51 3.50 8.24
CA ALA A 75 13.44 3.41 7.11
C ALA A 75 14.87 3.70 7.55
N ASP A 76 15.79 2.87 7.05
CA ASP A 76 17.21 2.97 7.35
C ASP A 76 17.92 3.92 6.37
N TYR A 77 18.25 5.12 6.86
CA TYR A 77 18.91 6.19 6.11
C TYR A 77 20.44 6.21 6.29
N ARG A 78 21.06 5.10 6.69
CA ARG A 78 22.54 5.02 6.72
C ARG A 78 23.12 5.39 5.36
N ALA A 79 24.22 6.13 5.34
CA ALA A 79 24.85 6.64 4.11
C ALA A 79 25.15 5.54 3.07
N SER A 80 25.42 4.31 3.51
CA SER A 80 25.64 3.16 2.63
C SER A 80 24.43 2.76 1.77
N ARG A 81 23.23 3.25 2.11
CA ARG A 81 21.98 2.98 1.38
C ARG A 81 21.72 3.91 0.21
N ASP A 82 22.40 5.07 0.16
CA ASP A 82 22.25 6.11 -0.86
C ASP A 82 20.78 6.58 -1.05
N ILE A 83 20.07 6.75 0.08
CA ILE A 83 18.68 7.19 0.11
C ILE A 83 18.62 8.66 0.53
N ASP A 84 18.07 9.52 -0.33
CA ASP A 84 17.75 10.90 0.03
C ASP A 84 16.52 10.94 0.95
N LYS A 85 16.75 11.28 2.22
CA LYS A 85 15.69 11.40 3.24
C LYS A 85 14.66 12.48 2.90
N GLY A 86 15.09 13.61 2.30
CA GLY A 86 14.19 14.67 1.88
C GLY A 86 13.26 14.21 0.76
N PHE A 87 13.80 13.44 -0.18
CA PHE A 87 13.01 12.85 -1.26
C PHE A 87 12.03 11.78 -0.77
N ILE A 88 12.42 10.90 0.14
CA ILE A 88 11.47 9.94 0.74
C ILE A 88 10.37 10.67 1.51
N ALA A 89 10.72 11.72 2.26
CA ALA A 89 9.74 12.52 2.99
C ALA A 89 8.75 13.23 2.05
N SER A 90 9.19 13.74 0.89
CA SER A 90 8.28 14.36 -0.09
C SER A 90 7.29 13.34 -0.67
N LEU A 91 7.76 12.11 -0.95
CA LEU A 91 6.91 11.01 -1.42
C LEU A 91 5.93 10.47 -0.36
N ALA A 92 6.22 10.66 0.93
CA ALA A 92 5.37 10.22 2.03
C ALA A 92 4.01 10.95 2.09
N SER A 93 3.89 12.10 1.43
CA SER A 93 2.60 12.80 1.22
C SER A 93 1.61 12.02 0.34
N CYS A 94 2.11 11.03 -0.41
CA CYS A 94 1.41 10.30 -1.45
C CYS A 94 0.84 11.20 -2.57
N GLU A 95 1.35 12.41 -2.73
CA GLU A 95 0.86 13.33 -3.76
C GLU A 95 1.15 12.82 -5.17
N TRP A 96 2.28 12.14 -5.36
CA TRP A 96 2.60 11.42 -6.59
C TRP A 96 1.51 10.41 -6.98
N ILE A 97 0.83 9.79 -6.01
CA ILE A 97 -0.30 8.88 -6.28
C ILE A 97 -1.52 9.65 -6.79
N ARG A 98 -1.80 10.81 -6.20
CA ARG A 98 -2.93 11.66 -6.59
C ARG A 98 -2.74 12.32 -7.96
N GLN A 99 -1.48 12.53 -8.34
CA GLN A 99 -1.05 13.04 -9.64
C GLN A 99 -0.84 11.93 -10.68
N GLN A 100 -1.18 10.68 -10.35
CA GLN A 100 -1.03 9.52 -11.24
C GLN A 100 0.42 9.28 -11.73
N LEU A 101 1.41 9.74 -10.98
CA LEU A 101 2.82 9.44 -11.22
C LEU A 101 3.13 8.04 -10.67
N ASN A 102 4.10 7.35 -11.25
CA ASN A 102 4.59 6.06 -10.79
C ASN A 102 5.81 6.21 -9.88
N LEU A 103 6.15 5.13 -9.17
CA LEU A 103 7.37 5.03 -8.38
C LEU A 103 8.11 3.75 -8.73
N ILE A 104 9.38 3.88 -9.11
CA ILE A 104 10.25 2.76 -9.42
C ILE A 104 11.33 2.65 -8.35
N VAL A 105 11.44 1.47 -7.72
CA VAL A 105 12.46 1.18 -6.71
C VAL A 105 13.43 0.13 -7.26
N LEU A 106 14.66 0.55 -7.54
CA LEU A 106 15.72 -0.29 -8.08
C LEU A 106 16.74 -0.65 -7.00
N GLY A 107 17.52 -1.72 -7.22
CA GLY A 107 18.64 -2.10 -6.36
C GLY A 107 18.88 -3.60 -6.29
N ALA A 108 20.04 -4.02 -5.78
CA ALA A 108 20.41 -5.43 -5.70
C ALA A 108 19.44 -6.26 -4.81
N THR A 109 19.54 -7.59 -4.87
CA THR A 109 18.71 -8.46 -4.04
C THR A 109 18.98 -8.24 -2.55
N GLY A 110 17.91 -8.12 -1.75
CA GLY A 110 18.02 -8.02 -0.30
C GLY A 110 18.34 -6.61 0.24
N VAL A 111 18.49 -5.59 -0.59
CA VAL A 111 18.73 -4.20 -0.12
C VAL A 111 17.47 -3.52 0.43
N GLY A 112 16.31 -4.20 0.46
CA GLY A 112 15.07 -3.69 1.05
C GLY A 112 14.08 -3.04 0.08
N LYS A 113 14.09 -3.43 -1.21
CA LYS A 113 13.12 -2.94 -2.21
C LYS A 113 11.66 -3.28 -1.85
N THR A 114 11.37 -4.57 -1.62
CA THR A 114 10.05 -5.06 -1.19
C THR A 114 9.58 -4.36 0.09
N TRP A 115 10.47 -4.21 1.06
CA TRP A 115 10.17 -3.53 2.32
C TRP A 115 9.77 -2.07 2.08
N LEU A 116 10.51 -1.35 1.24
CA LEU A 116 10.20 0.04 0.92
C LEU A 116 8.88 0.16 0.14
N ALA A 117 8.59 -0.77 -0.77
CA ALA A 117 7.31 -0.84 -1.45
C ALA A 117 6.15 -1.05 -0.46
N CYS A 118 6.31 -1.98 0.49
CA CYS A 118 5.33 -2.20 1.55
C CYS A 118 5.17 -0.96 2.45
N ALA A 119 6.25 -0.24 2.76
CA ALA A 119 6.20 0.99 3.55
C ALA A 119 5.41 2.10 2.85
N PHE A 120 5.64 2.31 1.55
CA PHE A 120 4.84 3.24 0.75
C PHE A 120 3.39 2.78 0.59
N GLY A 121 3.14 1.48 0.43
CA GLY A 121 1.79 0.92 0.40
C GLY A 121 1.02 1.12 1.70
N SER A 122 1.67 0.90 2.85
CA SER A 122 1.13 1.20 4.17
C SER A 122 0.86 2.69 4.34
N GLN A 123 1.77 3.54 3.88
CA GLN A 123 1.59 4.99 3.92
C GLN A 123 0.40 5.44 3.07
N ALA A 124 0.23 4.89 1.86
CA ALA A 124 -0.94 5.14 1.03
C ALA A 124 -2.24 4.74 1.76
N CYS A 125 -2.26 3.57 2.42
CA CYS A 125 -3.39 3.14 3.23
C CYS A 125 -3.71 4.10 4.38
N ARG A 126 -2.68 4.65 5.06
CA ARG A 126 -2.83 5.70 6.10
C ARG A 126 -3.44 6.98 5.54
N GLN A 127 -3.08 7.33 4.30
CA GLN A 127 -3.67 8.43 3.54
C GLN A 127 -5.05 8.09 2.93
N ARG A 128 -5.66 6.96 3.33
CA ARG A 128 -6.95 6.44 2.86
C ARG A 128 -6.99 6.14 1.36
N LEU A 129 -5.82 5.93 0.73
CA LEU A 129 -5.66 5.50 -0.66
C LEU A 129 -5.53 3.97 -0.67
N PRO A 130 -6.49 3.23 -1.26
CA PRO A 130 -6.40 1.78 -1.33
C PRO A 130 -5.19 1.34 -2.15
N ALA A 131 -4.43 0.38 -1.61
CA ALA A 131 -3.31 -0.23 -2.29
C ALA A 131 -3.54 -1.73 -2.46
N THR A 132 -2.92 -2.34 -3.46
CA THR A 132 -2.84 -3.80 -3.63
C THR A 132 -1.43 -4.19 -4.03
N PHE A 133 -0.94 -5.29 -3.48
CA PHE A 133 0.40 -5.82 -3.69
C PHE A 133 0.37 -7.15 -4.43
N PHE A 134 1.24 -7.29 -5.42
CA PHE A 134 1.54 -8.56 -6.07
C PHE A 134 3.04 -8.72 -6.24
N ARG A 135 3.55 -9.94 -6.10
CA ARG A 135 4.81 -10.31 -6.73
C ARG A 135 4.56 -10.52 -8.22
N ALA A 136 5.50 -10.12 -9.06
CA ALA A 136 5.37 -10.23 -10.51
C ALA A 136 5.06 -11.67 -10.95
N SER A 137 5.78 -12.66 -10.40
CA SER A 137 5.55 -14.09 -10.68
C SER A 137 4.11 -14.53 -10.39
N ASP A 138 3.60 -14.14 -9.21
CA ASP A 138 2.29 -14.56 -8.73
C ASP A 138 1.20 -13.89 -9.57
N LEU A 139 1.38 -12.62 -9.94
CA LEU A 139 0.50 -11.91 -10.85
C LEU A 139 0.44 -12.58 -12.23
N TYR A 140 1.57 -13.00 -12.79
CA TYR A 140 1.59 -13.64 -14.11
C TYR A 140 0.88 -15.00 -14.07
N GLN A 141 1.05 -15.75 -12.99
CA GLN A 141 0.33 -17.00 -12.76
C GLN A 141 -1.18 -16.77 -12.60
N GLU A 142 -1.58 -15.77 -11.83
CA GLU A 142 -3.00 -15.41 -11.67
C GLU A 142 -3.63 -14.97 -12.99
N ILE A 143 -2.91 -14.22 -13.83
CA ILE A 143 -3.38 -13.85 -15.17
C ILE A 143 -3.58 -15.09 -16.04
N ALA A 144 -2.63 -16.04 -16.00
CA ALA A 144 -2.73 -17.28 -16.75
C ALA A 144 -3.98 -18.07 -16.32
N VAL A 145 -4.19 -18.29 -15.02
CA VAL A 145 -5.36 -19.00 -14.49
C VAL A 145 -6.66 -18.27 -14.85
N ALA A 146 -6.72 -16.97 -14.60
CA ALA A 146 -7.92 -16.16 -14.80
C ALA A 146 -8.38 -16.09 -16.26
N SER A 147 -7.43 -16.28 -17.19
CA SER A 147 -7.72 -16.31 -18.62
C SER A 147 -8.33 -17.63 -19.08
N HIS A 148 -8.09 -18.73 -18.36
CA HIS A 148 -8.66 -20.04 -18.67
C HIS A 148 -10.02 -20.26 -18.00
N ASP A 149 -10.23 -19.73 -16.79
CA ASP A 149 -11.45 -19.94 -16.01
C ASP A 149 -12.52 -18.83 -16.17
N GLY A 150 -12.24 -17.83 -17.01
CA GLY A 150 -13.14 -16.70 -17.29
C GLY A 150 -13.18 -15.61 -16.21
N SER A 151 -12.32 -15.69 -15.18
CA SER A 151 -12.27 -14.71 -14.09
C SER A 151 -11.41 -13.47 -14.40
N LEU A 152 -10.80 -13.38 -15.58
CA LEU A 152 -9.94 -12.26 -15.99
C LEU A 152 -10.56 -10.85 -15.80
N PRO A 153 -11.85 -10.60 -16.09
CA PRO A 153 -12.46 -9.30 -15.82
C PRO A 153 -12.43 -8.91 -14.33
N LYS A 154 -12.61 -9.89 -13.44
CA LYS A 154 -12.56 -9.69 -11.98
C LYS A 154 -11.14 -9.38 -11.53
N LEU A 155 -10.14 -10.10 -12.04
CA LEU A 155 -8.73 -9.83 -11.77
C LEU A 155 -8.35 -8.42 -12.24
N LYS A 156 -8.66 -8.05 -13.49
CA LYS A 156 -8.41 -6.69 -14.03
C LYS A 156 -9.05 -5.62 -13.15
N ALA A 157 -10.30 -5.80 -12.71
CA ALA A 157 -10.95 -4.84 -11.81
C ALA A 157 -10.20 -4.70 -10.47
N GLY A 158 -9.69 -5.80 -9.92
CA GLY A 158 -8.84 -5.80 -8.72
C GLY A 158 -7.51 -5.08 -8.91
N LEU A 159 -6.92 -5.15 -10.11
CA LEU A 159 -5.67 -4.47 -10.45
C LEU A 159 -5.86 -2.98 -10.77
N ILE A 160 -7.03 -2.57 -11.26
CA ILE A 160 -7.28 -1.18 -11.71
C ILE A 160 -7.88 -0.32 -10.60
N LYS A 161 -8.83 -0.86 -9.81
CA LYS A 161 -9.60 -0.09 -8.82
C LYS A 161 -8.77 0.56 -7.69
N PRO A 162 -7.70 -0.07 -7.15
CA PRO A 162 -6.89 0.55 -6.09
C PRO A 162 -6.16 1.79 -6.60
N SER A 163 -6.00 2.80 -5.74
CA SER A 163 -5.20 3.99 -6.04
C SER A 163 -3.73 3.66 -6.28
N LEU A 164 -3.21 2.61 -5.63
CA LEU A 164 -1.85 2.12 -5.82
C LEU A 164 -1.83 0.62 -6.13
N LEU A 165 -1.16 0.22 -7.21
CA LEU A 165 -0.83 -1.16 -7.49
C LEU A 165 0.68 -1.33 -7.36
N ILE A 166 1.09 -2.27 -6.51
CA ILE A 166 2.49 -2.61 -6.28
C ILE A 166 2.81 -3.91 -7.01
N ILE A 167 3.81 -3.87 -7.88
CA ILE A 167 4.36 -5.04 -8.58
C ILE A 167 5.80 -5.21 -8.12
N ASP A 168 6.02 -6.17 -7.23
CA ASP A 168 7.30 -6.47 -6.63
C ASP A 168 8.10 -7.48 -7.47
N ASP A 169 9.43 -7.36 -7.46
CA ASP A 169 10.36 -8.28 -8.12
C ASP A 169 10.18 -8.41 -9.65
N PHE A 170 9.87 -7.28 -10.30
CA PHE A 170 9.73 -7.20 -11.76
C PHE A 170 11.02 -7.59 -12.50
N GLY A 171 10.89 -8.47 -13.50
CA GLY A 171 12.00 -8.98 -14.31
C GLY A 171 12.65 -10.27 -13.82
N LEU A 172 12.24 -10.83 -12.66
CA LEU A 172 12.75 -12.12 -12.19
C LEU A 172 12.05 -13.34 -12.81
N SER A 173 10.85 -13.15 -13.34
CA SER A 173 10.04 -14.19 -13.98
C SER A 173 9.71 -13.79 -15.41
N GLU A 174 9.62 -14.78 -16.30
CA GLU A 174 9.27 -14.56 -17.71
C GLU A 174 7.83 -14.03 -17.84
N ILE A 175 7.65 -13.07 -18.75
CA ILE A 175 6.34 -12.49 -19.08
C ILE A 175 5.81 -13.22 -20.31
N SER A 176 4.66 -13.90 -20.18
CA SER A 176 3.98 -14.48 -21.34
C SER A 176 3.30 -13.39 -22.19
N SER A 177 3.03 -13.65 -23.47
CA SER A 177 2.34 -12.69 -24.34
C SER A 177 0.97 -12.29 -23.80
N GLN A 178 0.27 -13.23 -23.16
CA GLN A 178 -0.99 -12.99 -22.48
C GLN A 178 -0.83 -12.06 -21.26
N ALA A 179 0.19 -12.31 -20.43
CA ALA A 179 0.49 -11.43 -19.31
C ALA A 179 0.84 -10.02 -19.77
N ALA A 180 1.65 -9.89 -20.82
CA ALA A 180 2.01 -8.60 -21.43
C ALA A 180 0.77 -7.82 -21.92
N GLN A 181 -0.15 -8.48 -22.62
CA GLN A 181 -1.40 -7.84 -23.06
C GLN A 181 -2.27 -7.36 -21.89
N VAL A 182 -2.41 -8.19 -20.84
CA VAL A 182 -3.17 -7.82 -19.65
C VAL A 182 -2.50 -6.67 -18.89
N LEU A 183 -1.17 -6.68 -18.79
CA LEU A 183 -0.41 -5.58 -18.19
C LEU A 183 -0.62 -4.28 -18.96
N LEU A 184 -0.57 -4.31 -20.30
CA LEU A 184 -0.87 -3.13 -21.12
C LEU A 184 -2.26 -2.56 -20.81
N ASP A 185 -3.30 -3.39 -20.83
CA ASP A 185 -4.66 -2.98 -20.50
C ASP A 185 -4.77 -2.34 -19.10
N VAL A 186 -4.07 -2.91 -18.12
CA VAL A 186 -4.08 -2.40 -16.74
C VAL A 186 -3.32 -1.08 -16.65
N VAL A 187 -2.12 -1.00 -17.22
CA VAL A 187 -1.28 0.21 -17.23
C VAL A 187 -2.04 1.36 -17.90
N ASP A 188 -2.62 1.14 -19.08
CA ASP A 188 -3.36 2.14 -19.84
C ASP A 188 -4.52 2.74 -19.04
N ARG A 189 -5.30 1.90 -18.35
CA ARG A 189 -6.40 2.35 -17.51
C ARG A 189 -5.91 3.07 -16.26
N ARG A 190 -4.78 2.64 -15.70
CA ARG A 190 -4.22 3.22 -14.48
C ARG A 190 -3.65 4.62 -14.71
N MET A 191 -3.12 4.94 -15.88
CA MET A 191 -2.63 6.30 -16.19
C MET A 191 -3.63 7.43 -15.91
N ARG A 192 -4.93 7.13 -15.79
CA ARG A 192 -5.98 8.09 -15.44
C ARG A 192 -6.61 7.88 -14.06
N THR A 193 -6.34 6.75 -13.42
CA THR A 193 -7.11 6.29 -12.25
C THR A 193 -6.25 5.92 -11.04
N GLY A 194 -4.94 5.72 -11.19
CA GLY A 194 -4.04 5.41 -10.09
C GLY A 194 -2.59 5.23 -10.52
N SER A 195 -1.74 4.89 -9.55
CA SER A 195 -0.29 4.80 -9.76
C SER A 195 0.24 3.38 -9.66
N LEU A 196 1.43 3.17 -10.20
CA LEU A 196 2.20 1.94 -10.04
C LEU A 196 3.39 2.18 -9.11
N LEU A 197 3.67 1.22 -8.24
CA LEU A 197 4.97 1.09 -7.60
C LEU A 197 5.60 -0.21 -8.08
N ILE A 198 6.72 -0.12 -8.79
CA ILE A 198 7.42 -1.30 -9.31
C ILE A 198 8.77 -1.43 -8.63
N THR A 199 9.10 -2.62 -8.16
CA THR A 199 10.45 -2.94 -7.70
C THR A 199 11.17 -3.83 -8.70
N SER A 200 12.46 -3.61 -8.90
CA SER A 200 13.29 -4.49 -9.73
C SER A 200 14.73 -4.47 -9.30
N GLN A 201 15.45 -5.56 -9.57
CA GLN A 201 16.91 -5.59 -9.46
C GLN A 201 17.62 -5.19 -10.76
N PHE A 202 16.89 -5.11 -11.87
CA PHE A 202 17.41 -4.73 -13.17
C PHE A 202 17.14 -3.25 -13.44
N THR A 203 18.04 -2.60 -14.18
CA THR A 203 17.83 -1.21 -14.61
C THR A 203 16.68 -1.14 -15.61
N THR A 204 16.02 0.01 -15.69
CA THR A 204 14.86 0.20 -16.60
C THR A 204 15.20 -0.08 -18.06
N ASP A 205 16.45 0.14 -18.46
CA ASP A 205 16.92 -0.07 -19.84
C ASP A 205 16.93 -1.56 -20.23
N GLN A 206 16.94 -2.46 -19.23
CA GLN A 206 16.86 -3.91 -19.46
C GLN A 206 15.41 -4.40 -19.57
N TRP A 207 14.43 -3.61 -19.12
CA TRP A 207 13.05 -4.08 -18.99
C TRP A 207 12.39 -4.37 -20.32
N HIS A 208 12.82 -3.70 -21.39
CA HIS A 208 12.31 -3.96 -22.74
C HIS A 208 12.52 -5.43 -23.14
N GLY A 209 13.65 -6.03 -22.74
CA GLY A 209 13.96 -7.43 -23.04
C GLY A 209 13.15 -8.47 -22.26
N PHE A 210 12.35 -8.06 -21.27
CA PHE A 210 11.52 -9.00 -20.50
C PHE A 210 10.20 -9.34 -21.20
N PHE A 211 9.81 -8.55 -22.20
CA PHE A 211 8.58 -8.73 -22.93
C PHE A 211 8.81 -9.57 -24.18
N PRO A 212 7.87 -10.46 -24.53
CA PRO A 212 7.98 -11.32 -25.71
C PRO A 212 7.72 -10.56 -27.03
N ASP A 213 6.99 -9.43 -26.97
CA ASP A 213 6.70 -8.56 -28.11
C ASP A 213 7.28 -7.16 -27.84
N PRO A 214 8.25 -6.70 -28.66
CA PRO A 214 8.82 -5.35 -28.58
C PRO A 214 7.76 -4.24 -28.61
N THR A 215 6.69 -4.41 -29.39
CA THR A 215 5.64 -3.39 -29.52
C THR A 215 4.87 -3.21 -28.21
N LEU A 216 4.61 -4.31 -27.51
CA LEU A 216 3.99 -4.27 -26.18
C LEU A 216 4.97 -3.70 -25.15
N ALA A 217 6.26 -4.04 -25.26
CA ALA A 217 7.30 -3.51 -24.39
C ALA A 217 7.34 -1.97 -24.47
N ASP A 218 7.42 -1.41 -25.68
CA ASP A 218 7.43 0.02 -25.92
C ASP A 218 6.18 0.69 -25.35
N ALA A 219 5.00 0.15 -25.64
CA ALA A 219 3.74 0.73 -25.18
C ALA A 219 3.63 0.75 -23.64
N ILE A 220 4.04 -0.33 -22.97
CA ILE A 220 3.98 -0.43 -21.51
C ILE A 220 5.03 0.47 -20.87
N LEU A 221 6.29 0.39 -21.33
CA LEU A 221 7.40 1.10 -20.71
C LEU A 221 7.31 2.60 -20.91
N ASP A 222 6.81 3.08 -22.06
CA ASP A 222 6.56 4.50 -22.29
C ASP A 222 5.68 5.09 -21.16
N ARG A 223 4.59 4.40 -20.83
CA ARG A 223 3.63 4.84 -19.80
C ARG A 223 4.18 4.66 -18.38
N VAL A 224 4.87 3.56 -18.12
CA VAL A 224 5.36 3.23 -16.77
C VAL A 224 6.56 4.09 -16.39
N VAL A 225 7.51 4.25 -17.31
CA VAL A 225 8.87 4.74 -17.02
C VAL A 225 9.00 6.25 -17.20
N HIS A 226 8.28 6.86 -18.13
CA HIS A 226 8.38 8.31 -18.36
C HIS A 226 7.75 9.14 -17.25
N GLN A 227 6.66 8.66 -16.64
CA GLN A 227 5.96 9.36 -15.56
C GLN A 227 6.30 8.75 -14.19
N ALA A 228 7.58 8.46 -13.93
CA ALA A 228 8.01 7.79 -12.71
C ALA A 228 9.06 8.57 -11.91
N HIS A 229 8.83 8.67 -10.60
CA HIS A 229 9.90 8.88 -9.64
C HIS A 229 10.77 7.63 -9.53
N ARG A 230 12.07 7.80 -9.30
CA ARG A 230 13.03 6.69 -9.22
C ARG A 230 13.81 6.75 -7.91
N ILE A 231 13.88 5.62 -7.23
CA ILE A 231 14.72 5.41 -6.05
C ILE A 231 15.68 4.25 -6.37
N THR A 232 16.98 4.47 -6.27
CA THR A 232 17.98 3.40 -6.44
C THR A 232 18.62 3.09 -5.09
N LEU A 233 18.29 1.93 -4.54
CA LEU A 233 18.82 1.47 -3.27
C LEU A 233 20.21 0.84 -3.46
N LYS A 234 21.17 1.28 -2.66
CA LYS A 234 22.52 0.71 -2.57
C LYS A 234 22.73 0.02 -1.21
N GLY A 235 23.90 -0.59 -1.06
CA GLY A 235 24.36 -1.18 0.19
C GLY A 235 24.23 -2.70 0.26
N GLU A 236 24.60 -3.25 1.42
CA GLU A 236 24.57 -4.69 1.67
C GLU A 236 23.16 -5.21 1.91
N SER A 237 22.98 -6.54 1.77
CA SER A 237 21.71 -7.20 2.06
C SER A 237 21.26 -6.99 3.51
N MET A 238 20.09 -6.38 3.68
CA MET A 238 19.46 -6.15 4.98
C MET A 238 19.14 -7.45 5.70
N ARG A 239 18.83 -8.52 4.96
CA ARG A 239 18.61 -9.86 5.53
C ARG A 239 19.88 -10.39 6.19
N LYS A 240 21.06 -10.19 5.57
CA LYS A 240 22.36 -10.58 6.15
C LYS A 240 22.68 -9.77 7.40
N LEU A 241 22.41 -8.46 7.40
CA LEU A 241 22.63 -7.60 8.56
C LEU A 241 21.73 -7.97 9.75
N GLN A 242 20.45 -8.27 9.50
CA GLN A 242 19.54 -8.74 10.54
C GLN A 242 19.97 -10.10 11.10
N ALA A 243 20.42 -11.04 10.25
CA ALA A 243 20.94 -12.32 10.70
C ALA A 243 22.18 -12.15 11.61
N LYS A 244 23.13 -11.31 11.22
CA LYS A 244 24.32 -11.00 12.05
C LYS A 244 23.97 -10.40 13.42
N ARG A 245 22.95 -9.54 13.50
CA ARG A 245 22.51 -8.92 14.77
C ARG A 245 21.80 -9.90 15.72
N LYS A 246 21.23 -10.99 15.21
CA LYS A 246 20.54 -12.02 16.02
C LYS A 246 21.50 -13.09 16.57
N MET A 247 22.73 -13.16 16.07
CA MET A 247 23.74 -14.06 16.61
C MET A 247 24.40 -13.41 17.84
N PRO A 248 24.56 -14.11 18.97
CA PRO A 248 25.34 -13.59 20.10
C PRO A 248 26.79 -13.36 19.67
N PRO A 249 27.50 -12.37 20.25
CA PRO A 249 28.93 -12.21 20.01
C PRO A 249 29.66 -13.48 20.44
N ALA A 250 30.62 -13.90 19.61
CA ALA A 250 31.50 -15.03 19.89
C ALA A 250 32.42 -14.76 21.09
#